data_AF-A0A269PFS7-F1
#
_entry.id   AF-A0A269PFS7-F1
#
_cell.length_a   1.000
_cell.length_b   1.000
_cell.length_c   1.000
_cell.angle_alpha   90.00
_cell.angle_beta   90.00
_cell.angle_gamma   90.00
#
_symmetry.space_group_name_H-M   'P 1'
#
loop_
_entity.id
_entity.type
_entity.pdbx_description
1 polymer ?
#
loop_
_entity_poly.entity_id
_entity_poly.type
_entity_poly.pdbx_seq_one_letter_code
_entity_poly.pdbx_strand_id
1 'polypeptide(L)'
;MIWRDNLLIREDDDPPAEGGARLAAVEDGTLRFGATPLRFTSGNPADLRAEGAHGEQFAVRKTSFTVARYAADCNGAAYELNRTGLRPRREIVDAQGNIVALTVARANGDLAVTVPREITLDIVFMTWCLTLIDAPVRRTRY
;
A
#
# COMPACT_ATOMS: atom_id res chain seq x y z
N MET A 1 10.48 -4.49 -4.44
CA MET A 1 9.15 -5.08 -4.70
C MET A 1 8.33 -4.07 -5.47
N ILE A 2 7.30 -4.49 -6.19
CA ILE A 2 6.49 -3.58 -6.99
C ILE A 2 5.03 -3.99 -7.03
N TRP A 3 4.13 -3.04 -6.84
CA TRP A 3 2.72 -3.20 -7.19
C TRP A 3 2.56 -2.99 -8.70
N ARG A 4 2.15 -4.05 -9.40
CA ARG A 4 1.78 -4.05 -10.81
C ARG A 4 0.36 -4.59 -10.94
N ASP A 5 -0.52 -3.81 -11.56
CA ASP A 5 -1.97 -4.03 -11.48
C ASP A 5 -2.40 -4.38 -10.05
N ASN A 6 -3.11 -5.46 -9.83
CA ASN A 6 -3.56 -5.82 -8.49
C ASN A 6 -2.59 -6.75 -7.72
N LEU A 7 -1.33 -6.86 -8.15
CA LEU A 7 -0.36 -7.82 -7.60
C LEU A 7 0.85 -7.11 -7.00
N LEU A 8 1.31 -7.57 -5.84
CA LEU A 8 2.60 -7.21 -5.25
C LEU A 8 3.60 -8.34 -5.50
N ILE A 9 4.67 -8.04 -6.25
CA ILE A 9 5.69 -9.00 -6.68
C ILE A 9 7.10 -8.55 -6.25
N ARG A 10 8.02 -9.51 -6.10
CA ARG A 10 9.46 -9.21 -5.95
C ARG A 10 10.02 -8.76 -7.31
N GLU A 11 11.01 -7.87 -7.28
CA GLU A 11 11.56 -7.25 -8.50
C GLU A 11 12.79 -8.01 -9.05
N ASP A 12 13.40 -8.88 -8.23
CA ASP A 12 14.59 -9.68 -8.57
C ASP A 12 14.27 -11.03 -9.25
N ASP A 13 13.00 -11.30 -9.57
CA ASP A 13 12.66 -12.46 -10.41
C ASP A 13 12.97 -12.11 -11.88
N ASP A 14 14.09 -12.65 -12.39
CA ASP A 14 14.36 -12.92 -13.83
C ASP A 14 13.07 -13.50 -14.48
N PRO A 15 12.77 -13.23 -15.78
CA PRO A 15 11.39 -13.17 -16.28
C PRO A 15 10.60 -14.38 -15.80
N PRO A 16 9.39 -14.17 -15.27
CA PRO A 16 8.71 -15.19 -14.49
C PRO A 16 8.60 -16.46 -15.35
N ALA A 17 9.41 -17.47 -15.02
CA ALA A 17 8.91 -18.82 -15.09
C ALA A 17 7.57 -18.76 -14.36
N GLU A 18 6.49 -19.01 -15.08
CA GLU A 18 5.11 -18.78 -14.67
C GLU A 18 4.94 -18.80 -13.13
N GLY A 19 4.83 -17.62 -12.51
CA GLY A 19 4.77 -17.50 -11.06
C GLY A 19 5.98 -16.85 -10.38
N GLY A 20 6.40 -15.65 -10.82
CA GLY A 20 7.16 -14.76 -9.95
C GLY A 20 6.46 -14.62 -8.59
N ALA A 21 7.20 -14.72 -7.48
CA ALA A 21 6.63 -15.03 -6.17
C ALA A 21 5.67 -13.90 -5.71
N ARG A 22 4.38 -14.07 -5.98
CA ARG A 22 3.29 -13.16 -5.59
C ARG A 22 3.26 -13.09 -4.07
N LEU A 23 3.53 -11.90 -3.53
CA LEU A 23 3.50 -11.64 -2.10
C LEU A 23 2.08 -11.32 -1.64
N ALA A 24 1.40 -10.46 -2.38
CA ALA A 24 0.04 -10.02 -2.07
C ALA A 24 -0.75 -9.73 -3.33
N ALA A 25 -2.06 -9.59 -3.18
CA ALA A 25 -2.91 -9.17 -4.27
C ALA A 25 -4.27 -8.64 -3.84
N VAL A 26 -4.95 -7.95 -4.74
CA VAL A 26 -6.29 -7.40 -4.53
C VAL A 26 -7.27 -7.90 -5.57
N GLU A 27 -8.27 -8.65 -5.14
CA GLU A 27 -9.29 -9.23 -6.01
C GLU A 27 -10.65 -9.02 -5.34
N ASP A 28 -11.65 -8.57 -6.12
CA ASP A 28 -13.03 -8.34 -5.65
C ASP A 28 -13.12 -7.51 -4.34
N GLY A 29 -12.32 -6.44 -4.28
CA GLY A 29 -12.27 -5.56 -3.10
C GLY A 29 -11.65 -6.20 -1.87
N THR A 30 -10.90 -7.30 -2.02
CA THR A 30 -10.23 -8.00 -0.92
C THR A 30 -8.72 -8.04 -1.18
N LEU A 31 -7.94 -7.49 -0.26
CA LEU A 31 -6.49 -7.63 -0.22
C LEU A 31 -6.12 -8.94 0.49
N ARG A 32 -5.27 -9.75 -0.14
CA ARG A 32 -4.77 -11.02 0.39
C ARG A 32 -3.26 -10.96 0.55
N PHE A 33 -2.77 -11.31 1.73
CA PHE A 33 -1.35 -11.47 2.04
C PHE A 33 -1.17 -12.74 2.86
N GLY A 34 -0.48 -13.74 2.31
CA GLY A 34 -0.48 -15.09 2.87
C GLY A 34 -1.92 -15.64 2.99
N ALA A 35 -2.27 -16.13 4.18
CA ALA A 35 -3.61 -16.63 4.49
C ALA A 35 -4.58 -15.54 4.99
N THR A 36 -4.12 -14.29 5.15
CA THR A 36 -4.89 -13.23 5.80
C THR A 36 -5.61 -12.35 4.78
N PRO A 37 -6.95 -12.31 4.76
CA PRO A 37 -7.72 -11.41 3.92
C PRO A 37 -8.07 -10.10 4.66
N LEU A 38 -8.02 -8.98 3.94
CA LEU A 38 -8.58 -7.69 4.35
C LEU A 38 -9.60 -7.23 3.30
N ARG A 39 -10.85 -7.01 3.72
CA ARG A 39 -11.93 -6.56 2.83
C ARG A 39 -12.05 -5.05 2.88
N PHE A 40 -11.94 -4.37 1.74
CA PHE A 40 -12.13 -2.93 1.68
C PHE A 40 -13.59 -2.55 1.96
N THR A 41 -13.78 -1.64 2.92
CA THR A 41 -15.08 -1.05 3.27
C THR A 41 -15.21 0.39 2.77
N SER A 42 -14.10 1.02 2.39
CA SER A 42 -14.08 2.32 1.70
C SER A 42 -12.95 2.40 0.68
N GLY A 43 -13.30 2.82 -0.54
CA GLY A 43 -12.36 3.14 -1.63
C GLY A 43 -12.08 4.64 -1.79
N ASN A 44 -12.60 5.49 -0.90
CA ASN A 44 -12.38 6.94 -0.97
C ASN A 44 -10.91 7.27 -0.62
N PRO A 45 -10.11 7.90 -1.49
CA PRO A 45 -8.71 8.20 -1.20
C PRO A 45 -8.49 9.10 0.00
N ALA A 46 -9.49 9.89 0.42
CA ALA A 46 -9.35 10.70 1.62
C ALA A 46 -9.51 9.89 2.92
N ASP A 47 -10.14 8.71 2.85
CA ASP A 47 -10.45 7.83 3.98
C ASP A 47 -10.64 6.40 3.46
N LEU A 48 -9.52 5.71 3.20
CA LEU A 48 -9.48 4.33 2.75
C LEU A 48 -9.60 3.42 3.96
N ARG A 49 -10.44 2.39 3.88
CA ARG A 49 -10.70 1.48 5.00
C ARG A 49 -10.80 0.04 4.55
N ALA A 50 -10.32 -0.87 5.41
CA ALA A 50 -10.50 -2.29 5.26
C ALA A 50 -10.71 -2.96 6.62
N GLU A 51 -11.31 -4.15 6.60
CA GLU A 51 -11.58 -4.97 7.78
C GLU A 51 -11.04 -6.39 7.58
N GLY A 52 -10.41 -6.93 8.61
CA GLY A 52 -9.97 -8.33 8.66
C GLY A 52 -11.10 -9.29 9.02
N ALA A 53 -10.83 -10.59 8.87
CA ALA A 53 -11.82 -11.63 9.11
C ALA A 53 -12.27 -11.74 10.58
N HIS A 54 -11.49 -11.19 11.52
CA HIS A 54 -11.76 -11.25 12.95
C HIS A 54 -12.08 -9.86 13.55
N GLY A 55 -12.40 -8.88 12.70
CA GLY A 55 -12.79 -7.53 13.11
C GLY A 55 -11.61 -6.55 13.24
N GLU A 56 -10.42 -6.93 12.81
CA GLU A 56 -9.27 -6.02 12.73
C GLU A 56 -9.60 -4.86 11.80
N GLN A 57 -9.34 -3.63 12.23
CA GLN A 57 -9.67 -2.43 11.45
C GLN A 57 -8.42 -1.80 10.88
N PHE A 58 -8.49 -1.42 9.61
CA PHE A 58 -7.40 -0.78 8.89
C PHE A 58 -7.92 0.50 8.25
N ALA A 59 -7.20 1.60 8.41
CA ALA A 59 -7.56 2.88 7.82
C ALA A 59 -6.34 3.67 7.36
N VAL A 60 -6.47 4.38 6.25
CA VAL A 60 -5.54 5.42 5.78
C VAL A 60 -6.34 6.69 5.51
N ARG A 61 -6.04 7.77 6.24
CA ARG A 61 -6.79 9.03 6.20
C ARG A 61 -5.91 10.20 5.81
N LYS A 62 -6.40 11.04 4.92
CA LYS A 62 -5.72 12.26 4.49
C LYS A 62 -5.74 13.28 5.62
N THR A 63 -4.57 13.77 6.03
CA THR A 63 -4.44 14.70 7.16
C THR A 63 -4.03 16.11 6.76
N SER A 64 -3.79 16.35 5.46
CA SER A 64 -3.46 17.67 4.91
C SER A 64 -4.44 18.13 3.84
N PHE A 65 -4.43 19.42 3.50
CA PHE A 65 -5.24 19.97 2.40
C PHE A 65 -4.88 19.36 1.03
N THR A 66 -3.59 19.11 0.80
CA THR A 66 -3.07 18.38 -0.37
C THR A 66 -2.92 16.89 -0.04
N VAL A 67 -2.60 16.05 -1.02
CA VAL A 67 -2.29 14.61 -0.79
C VAL A 67 -0.92 14.39 -0.15
N ALA A 68 -0.28 15.41 0.42
CA ALA A 68 1.08 15.31 0.94
C ALA A 68 1.19 14.42 2.18
N ARG A 69 0.19 14.43 3.07
CA ARG A 69 0.23 13.71 4.36
C ARG A 69 -1.00 12.85 4.58
N TYR A 70 -0.75 11.66 5.08
CA TYR A 70 -1.75 10.70 5.51
C TYR A 70 -1.32 10.09 6.84
N ALA A 71 -2.30 9.74 7.66
CA ALA A 71 -2.11 8.91 8.84
C ALA A 71 -2.79 7.57 8.61
N ALA A 72 -2.18 6.49 9.09
CA ALA A 72 -2.78 5.17 9.08
C ALA A 72 -2.91 4.60 10.49
N ASP A 73 -3.96 3.82 10.68
CA ASP A 73 -4.18 2.96 11.85
C ASP A 73 -4.42 1.55 11.31
N CYS A 74 -3.53 0.62 11.67
CA CYS A 74 -3.59 -0.78 11.29
C CYS A 74 -3.76 -1.61 12.57
N ASN A 75 -5.01 -1.90 12.92
CA ASN A 75 -5.37 -2.63 14.13
C ASN A 75 -4.73 -2.05 15.41
N GLY A 76 -4.74 -0.71 15.54
CA GLY A 76 -4.13 0.02 16.66
C GLY A 76 -2.66 0.40 16.48
N ALA A 77 -1.99 -0.08 15.43
CA ALA A 77 -0.65 0.38 15.06
C ALA A 77 -0.72 1.67 14.22
N ALA A 78 -0.13 2.75 14.72
CA ALA A 78 -0.15 4.06 14.09
C ALA A 78 1.04 4.29 13.15
N TYR A 79 0.77 4.89 11.99
CA TYR A 79 1.78 5.24 10.99
C TYR A 79 1.52 6.60 10.34
N GLU A 80 2.58 7.22 9.84
CA GLU A 80 2.51 8.39 8.96
C GLU A 80 3.02 8.05 7.56
N LEU A 81 2.32 8.53 6.52
CA LEU A 81 2.68 8.31 5.13
C LEU A 81 2.95 9.67 4.47
N ASN A 82 4.20 10.10 4.52
CA ASN A 82 4.63 11.45 4.18
C ASN A 82 5.24 11.49 2.78
N ARG A 83 4.74 12.39 1.92
CA ARG A 83 5.35 12.62 0.60
C ARG A 83 6.68 13.37 0.77
N THR A 84 7.73 12.87 0.11
CA THR A 84 9.06 13.45 0.15
C THR A 84 9.58 13.76 -1.25
N GLY A 85 10.17 14.95 -1.43
CA GLY A 85 10.76 15.39 -2.69
C GLY A 85 9.76 15.70 -3.82
N LEU A 86 10.30 15.77 -5.05
CA LEU A 86 9.56 16.21 -6.26
C LEU A 86 8.82 15.07 -6.98
N ARG A 87 9.35 13.84 -6.97
CA ARG A 87 8.64 12.64 -7.45
C ARG A 87 7.55 12.25 -6.43
N PRO A 88 6.48 11.53 -6.81
CA PRO A 88 5.57 10.94 -5.84
C PRO A 88 6.28 9.78 -5.13
N ARG A 89 7.19 10.14 -4.22
CA ARG A 89 7.86 9.26 -3.28
C ARG A 89 7.21 9.47 -1.91
N ARG A 90 7.05 8.39 -1.15
CA ARG A 90 6.65 8.48 0.25
C ARG A 90 7.56 7.71 1.17
N GLU A 91 7.59 8.20 2.41
CA GLU A 91 8.15 7.50 3.55
C GLU A 91 6.99 7.12 4.46
N ILE A 92 6.94 5.83 4.81
CA ILE A 92 6.00 5.28 5.79
C ILE A 92 6.78 5.14 7.09
N VAL A 93 6.30 5.81 8.13
CA VAL A 93 6.99 5.94 9.41
C VAL A 93 6.10 5.37 10.51
N ASP A 94 6.65 4.52 11.38
CA ASP A 94 5.94 3.98 12.55
C ASP A 94 5.84 5.00 13.70
N ALA A 95 5.10 4.64 14.75
CA ALA A 95 4.95 5.48 15.94
C ALA A 95 6.27 5.77 16.70
N GLN A 96 7.33 4.99 16.43
CA GLN A 96 8.66 5.19 17.01
C GLN A 96 9.56 6.06 16.12
N GLY A 97 9.07 6.53 14.97
CA GLY A 97 9.83 7.35 14.04
C GLY A 97 10.71 6.55 13.07
N ASN A 98 10.60 5.22 13.03
CA ASN A 98 11.36 4.41 12.08
C ASN A 98 10.68 4.38 10.72
N ILE A 99 11.47 4.48 9.65
CA ILE A 99 10.98 4.23 8.30
C ILE A 99 10.75 2.72 8.15
N VAL A 100 9.48 2.33 7.96
CA VAL A 100 9.08 0.93 7.74
C VAL A 100 8.88 0.59 6.27
N ALA A 101 8.67 1.59 5.41
CA ALA A 101 8.67 1.41 3.96
C ALA A 101 8.94 2.73 3.23
N LEU A 102 9.47 2.61 2.01
CA LEU A 102 9.59 3.69 1.03
C LEU A 102 8.80 3.28 -0.21
N THR A 103 8.04 4.22 -0.79
CA THR A 103 7.35 3.99 -2.05
C THR A 103 7.73 5.02 -3.09
N VAL A 104 7.74 4.61 -4.37
CA VAL A 104 7.95 5.51 -5.51
C VAL A 104 6.96 5.14 -6.62
N ALA A 105 6.06 6.06 -6.94
CA ALA A 105 5.12 5.88 -8.04
C ALA A 105 5.84 6.04 -9.39
N ARG A 106 5.56 5.14 -10.32
CA ARG A 106 6.04 5.17 -11.71
C ARG A 106 4.97 5.74 -12.63
N ALA A 107 5.40 6.32 -13.75
CA ALA A 107 4.51 6.96 -14.72
C ALA A 107 3.50 5.98 -15.35
N ASN A 108 3.81 4.68 -15.38
CA ASN A 108 2.94 3.62 -15.91
C ASN A 108 1.85 3.18 -14.90
N GLY A 109 1.80 3.76 -13.71
CA GLY A 109 0.86 3.40 -12.67
C GLY A 109 1.34 2.31 -11.71
N ASP A 110 2.57 1.80 -11.88
CA ASP A 110 3.17 0.89 -10.89
C ASP A 110 3.66 1.66 -9.66
N LEU A 111 3.73 0.97 -8.52
CA LEU A 111 4.29 1.54 -7.28
C LEU A 111 5.44 0.66 -6.80
N ALA A 112 6.67 1.16 -6.91
CA ALA A 112 7.83 0.49 -6.32
C ALA A 112 7.78 0.62 -4.79
N VAL A 113 8.10 -0.47 -4.09
CA VAL A 113 8.08 -0.59 -2.63
C VAL A 113 9.41 -1.17 -2.16
N THR A 114 10.07 -0.43 -1.27
CA THR A 114 11.27 -0.86 -0.55
C THR A 114 10.94 -0.97 0.92
N VAL A 115 11.20 -2.12 1.52
CA VAL A 115 11.00 -2.38 2.95
C VAL A 115 12.38 -2.68 3.55
N PRO A 116 12.85 -1.91 4.55
CA PRO A 116 14.18 -2.12 5.15
C PRO A 116 14.23 -3.31 6.11
N ARG A 117 13.07 -3.85 6.50
CA ARG A 117 12.92 -5.02 7.38
C ARG A 117 11.95 -6.02 6.74
N GLU A 118 11.24 -6.78 7.55
CA GLU A 118 10.22 -7.72 7.10
C GLU A 118 8.95 -7.01 6.61
N ILE A 119 8.34 -7.54 5.56
CA ILE A 119 7.05 -7.07 5.05
C ILE A 119 5.91 -7.58 5.92
N THR A 120 5.06 -6.68 6.39
CA THR A 120 3.89 -6.99 7.22
C THR A 120 2.60 -6.71 6.46
N LEU A 121 1.48 -7.23 6.98
CA LEU A 121 0.15 -6.93 6.45
C LEU A 121 -0.13 -5.42 6.41
N ASP A 122 0.28 -4.68 7.44
CA ASP A 122 0.12 -3.23 7.56
C ASP A 122 0.83 -2.51 6.41
N ILE A 123 2.08 -2.89 6.12
CA ILE A 123 2.85 -2.36 5.00
C ILE A 123 2.17 -2.68 3.67
N VAL A 124 1.68 -3.91 3.50
CA VAL A 124 0.97 -4.32 2.28
C VAL A 124 -0.30 -3.50 2.08
N PHE A 125 -1.11 -3.34 3.12
CA PHE A 125 -2.32 -2.51 3.10
C PHE A 125 -2.01 -1.04 2.77
N MET A 126 -1.08 -0.42 3.52
CA MET A 126 -0.71 0.97 3.32
C MET A 126 -0.16 1.23 1.92
N THR A 127 0.71 0.35 1.41
CA THR A 127 1.29 0.51 0.07
C THR A 127 0.26 0.28 -1.03
N TRP A 128 -0.73 -0.61 -0.84
CA TRP A 128 -1.87 -0.71 -1.74
C TRP A 128 -2.69 0.58 -1.79
N CYS A 129 -3.02 1.16 -0.62
CA CYS A 129 -3.72 2.45 -0.55
C CYS A 129 -2.97 3.54 -1.33
N LEU A 130 -1.64 3.55 -1.26
CA LEU A 130 -0.82 4.49 -2.02
C LEU A 130 -0.89 4.29 -3.53
N THR A 131 -1.19 3.09 -4.03
CA THR A 131 -1.46 2.90 -5.47
C THR A 131 -2.71 3.66 -5.92
N LEU A 132 -3.72 3.78 -5.06
CA LEU A 132 -4.95 4.53 -5.34
C LEU A 132 -4.74 6.05 -5.20
N ILE A 133 -3.78 6.48 -4.40
CA ILE A 133 -3.53 7.89 -4.11
C ILE A 133 -2.52 8.49 -5.11
N ASP A 134 -1.40 7.81 -5.33
CA ASP A 134 -0.25 8.35 -6.07
C ASP A 134 -0.16 7.86 -7.53
N ALA A 135 -0.87 6.79 -7.89
CA ALA A 135 -0.94 6.28 -9.27
C ALA A 135 -2.37 6.42 -9.85
N PRO A 136 -2.85 7.65 -10.12
CA PRO A 136 -4.23 7.91 -10.56
C PRO A 136 -4.62 7.20 -11.87
N VAL A 137 -3.65 6.83 -12.72
CA VAL A 137 -3.87 6.03 -13.94
C VAL A 137 -4.52 4.67 -13.63
N ARG A 138 -4.39 4.15 -12.40
CA ARG A 138 -5.10 2.93 -11.96
C ARG A 138 -6.59 3.17 -11.74
N ARG A 139 -6.97 4.38 -11.35
CA ARG A 139 -8.37 4.72 -11.01
C ARG A 139 -9.24 4.89 -12.26
N THR A 140 -8.63 5.08 -13.42
CA THR A 140 -9.35 5.10 -14.70
C THR A 140 -9.64 3.70 -15.26
N ARG A 141 -9.20 2.63 -14.58
CA ARG A 141 -9.41 1.24 -15.00
C ARG A 141 -10.53 0.52 -14.23
N TYR A 142 -11.16 1.17 -13.24
CA TYR A 142 -12.21 0.60 -12.38
C TYR A 142 -13.31 1.62 -12.09
#